data_AF-A0A7S1YPF7-F1
#
_entry.id   AF-A0A7S1YPF7-F1
#
_cell.length_a   1.000
_cell.length_b   1.000
_cell.length_c   1.000
_cell.angle_alpha   90.00
_cell.angle_beta   90.00
_cell.angle_gamma   90.00
#
_symmetry.space_group_name_H-M   'P 1'
#
loop_
_entity.id
_entity.type
_entity.pdbx_description
1 polymer ?
#
loop_
_entity_poly.entity_id
_entity_poly.type
_entity_poly.pdbx_seq_one_letter_code
_entity_poly.pdbx_strand_id
1 'polypeptide(L)'
;MLPLTLTNRNNVAHCGHQNPHIISTIQQQLGMLNTNTRYLHPNATRLASRLASLLPDPLEIVFLVNSGSEANDLALRLARAYTQSKNMIVVDRAYHGHTLGTLEVSPYKFDCSGEFQLTQQQRQQKDHLLNNDHVDAMAADKNDDMQQTPGPHVWKVPCPDTYRGPHKGQDAAKLYASYVQEACRVYTEERNEKVGAFIVEGGMSVAGVILPPPAYLKICADAVRDAGGVYIADEVQTGFGRLGSCFWAFQYKHCNGTGGNLYTDQKK
;
A
#
# COMPACT_ATOMS: atom_id res chain seq x y z
N MET A 1 25.02 16.01 -21.01
CA MET A 1 23.58 15.68 -21.17
C MET A 1 23.37 14.31 -20.51
N LEU A 2 22.76 14.25 -19.33
CA LEU A 2 22.34 12.95 -18.77
C LEU A 2 21.26 12.37 -19.70
N PRO A 3 21.30 11.08 -20.07
CA PRO A 3 20.26 10.48 -20.89
C PRO A 3 18.91 10.66 -20.21
N LEU A 4 17.89 10.97 -21.00
CA LEU A 4 16.51 11.15 -20.54
C LEU A 4 16.04 9.86 -19.85
N THR A 5 16.07 9.81 -18.51
CA THR A 5 15.57 8.63 -17.80
C THR A 5 14.06 8.75 -17.69
N LEU A 6 13.32 8.10 -18.59
CA LEU A 6 11.84 8.07 -18.60
C LEU A 6 11.24 7.66 -17.24
N THR A 7 11.97 6.85 -16.46
CA THR A 7 11.52 6.35 -15.16
C THR A 7 12.06 7.13 -13.97
N ASN A 8 12.95 8.13 -14.16
CA ASN A 8 13.72 8.73 -13.05
C ASN A 8 14.39 7.66 -12.15
N ARG A 9 15.03 6.65 -12.77
CA ARG A 9 15.46 5.35 -12.20
C ARG A 9 14.29 4.51 -11.69
N ASN A 10 13.74 4.86 -10.54
CA ASN A 10 12.59 4.23 -9.88
C ASN A 10 11.68 5.34 -9.34
N ASN A 11 11.36 6.35 -10.16
CA ASN A 11 10.57 7.55 -9.84
C ASN A 11 11.10 8.51 -8.76
N VAL A 12 12.19 8.15 -8.05
CA VAL A 12 12.77 8.89 -6.89
C VAL A 12 13.23 10.31 -7.22
N ALA A 13 13.81 10.56 -8.40
CA ALA A 13 14.30 11.89 -8.77
C ALA A 13 13.15 12.85 -9.15
N HIS A 14 12.24 13.10 -8.21
CA HIS A 14 10.97 13.80 -8.42
C HIS A 14 11.15 15.23 -8.96
N CYS A 15 12.18 15.94 -8.50
CA CYS A 15 12.52 17.30 -8.95
C CYS A 15 13.58 17.33 -10.06
N GLY A 16 13.79 16.21 -10.76
CA GLY A 16 14.84 16.03 -11.75
C GLY A 16 16.21 15.70 -11.14
N HIS A 17 17.06 15.08 -11.94
CA HIS A 17 18.43 14.77 -11.55
C HIS A 17 19.27 16.04 -11.40
N GLN A 18 20.15 16.06 -10.39
CA GLN A 18 21.13 17.14 -10.18
C GLN A 18 20.52 18.54 -10.06
N ASN A 19 19.34 18.66 -9.42
CA ASN A 19 18.70 19.95 -9.22
C ASN A 19 19.62 20.94 -8.45
N PRO A 20 20.08 22.05 -9.06
CA PRO A 20 21.08 22.94 -8.46
C PRO A 20 20.62 23.57 -7.13
N HIS A 21 19.32 23.84 -7.00
CA HIS A 21 18.76 24.39 -5.77
C HIS A 21 18.86 23.40 -4.61
N ILE A 22 18.55 22.12 -4.86
CA ILE A 22 18.69 21.06 -3.85
C ILE A 22 20.16 20.87 -3.47
N ILE A 23 21.06 20.82 -4.46
CA ILE A 23 22.51 20.65 -4.22
C ILE A 23 23.03 21.79 -3.33
N SER A 24 22.75 23.04 -3.68
CA SER A 24 23.21 24.20 -2.90
C SER A 24 22.69 24.20 -1.46
N THR A 25 21.41 23.83 -1.26
CA THR A 25 20.79 23.75 0.06
C THR A 25 21.44 22.67 0.93
N ILE A 26 21.73 21.50 0.35
CA ILE A 26 22.43 20.40 1.04
C ILE A 26 23.84 20.84 1.46
N GLN A 27 24.59 21.46 0.55
CA GLN A 27 25.95 21.94 0.83
C GLN A 27 25.97 22.95 1.98
N GLN A 28 25.01 23.88 2.02
CA GLN A 28 24.88 24.84 3.11
C GLN A 28 24.62 24.17 4.46
N GLN A 29 23.65 23.24 4.53
CA GLN A 29 23.34 22.53 5.78
C GLN A 29 24.51 21.67 6.25
N LEU A 30 25.19 20.95 5.34
CA LEU A 30 26.35 20.12 5.65
C LEU A 30 27.52 20.95 6.19
N GLY A 31 27.72 22.18 5.68
CA GLY A 31 28.71 23.12 6.20
C GLY A 31 28.38 23.65 7.60
N MET A 32 27.13 23.52 8.06
CA MET A 32 26.70 23.94 9.40
C MET A 32 26.68 22.77 10.39
N LEU A 33 25.90 21.72 10.12
CA LEU A 33 25.68 20.60 11.03
C LEU A 33 25.07 19.39 10.32
N ASN A 34 25.62 18.20 10.59
CA ASN A 34 25.06 16.90 10.19
C ASN A 34 25.20 15.88 11.33
N THR A 35 24.30 15.96 12.30
CA THR A 35 24.28 15.07 13.47
C THR A 35 22.91 14.45 13.64
N ASN A 36 22.83 13.40 14.47
CA ASN A 36 21.55 12.79 14.82
C ASN A 36 20.59 13.82 15.47
N THR A 37 19.29 13.51 15.43
CA THR A 37 18.20 14.36 15.94
C THR A 37 18.05 14.32 17.45
N ARG A 38 19.09 13.91 18.21
CA ARG A 38 19.09 13.99 19.68
C ARG A 38 18.79 15.41 20.15
N TYR A 39 19.29 16.39 19.42
CA TYR A 39 18.93 17.79 19.56
C TYR A 39 18.12 18.22 18.34
N LEU A 40 16.99 18.89 18.59
CA LEU A 40 16.04 19.23 17.55
C LEU A 40 16.54 20.43 16.75
N HIS A 41 16.87 20.20 15.48
CA HIS A 41 17.25 21.28 14.56
C HIS A 41 16.00 21.90 13.91
N PRO A 42 15.92 23.24 13.73
CA PRO A 42 14.74 23.91 13.16
C PRO A 42 14.32 23.42 11.77
N ASN A 43 15.25 22.90 10.97
CA ASN A 43 14.91 22.36 9.65
C ASN A 43 14.05 21.09 9.72
N ALA A 44 14.27 20.24 10.73
CA ALA A 44 13.48 19.03 10.91
C ALA A 44 12.03 19.38 11.33
N THR A 45 11.86 20.34 12.25
CA THR A 45 10.53 20.79 12.69
C THR A 45 9.78 21.53 11.59
N ARG A 46 10.47 22.39 10.84
CA ARG A 46 9.89 23.08 9.69
C ARG A 46 9.44 22.09 8.61
N LEU A 47 10.24 21.06 8.32
CA LEU A 47 9.86 20.00 7.39
C LEU A 47 8.62 19.25 7.90
N ALA A 48 8.63 18.79 9.14
CA ALA A 48 7.50 18.07 9.75
C ALA A 48 6.21 18.92 9.72
N SER A 49 6.28 20.19 10.11
CA SER A 49 5.14 21.11 10.10
C SER A 49 4.59 21.35 8.69
N ARG A 50 5.46 21.52 7.68
CA ARG A 50 5.03 21.67 6.28
C ARG A 50 4.43 20.40 5.71
N LEU A 51 4.91 19.23 6.12
CA LEU A 51 4.33 17.95 5.70
C LEU A 51 2.94 17.76 6.32
N ALA A 52 2.80 18.02 7.62
CA ALA A 52 1.52 17.96 8.33
C ALA A 52 0.49 18.89 7.68
N SER A 53 0.86 20.11 7.27
CA SER A 53 -0.07 21.04 6.62
C SER A 53 -0.57 20.61 5.24
N LEU A 54 0.05 19.59 4.63
CA LEU A 54 -0.35 19.02 3.33
C LEU A 54 -1.19 17.75 3.49
N LEU A 55 -1.34 17.25 4.70
CA LEU A 55 -2.17 16.08 5.00
C LEU A 55 -3.58 16.54 5.41
N PRO A 56 -4.62 15.72 5.15
CA PRO A 56 -5.95 16.00 5.67
C PRO A 56 -6.03 15.69 7.17
N ASP A 57 -6.97 16.31 7.87
CA ASP A 57 -7.32 15.93 9.24
C ASP A 57 -7.72 14.44 9.30
N PRO A 58 -7.36 13.70 10.37
CA PRO A 58 -6.64 14.15 11.58
C PRO A 58 -5.12 13.91 11.52
N LEU A 59 -4.51 13.81 10.34
CA LEU A 59 -3.10 13.40 10.20
C LEU A 59 -2.13 14.57 10.45
N GLU A 60 -1.64 14.71 11.68
CA GLU A 60 -0.79 15.85 12.09
C GLU A 60 0.62 15.49 12.61
N ILE A 61 0.87 14.21 12.95
CA ILE A 61 2.13 13.76 13.55
C ILE A 61 3.05 13.13 12.49
N VAL A 62 4.29 13.63 12.40
CA VAL A 62 5.29 13.19 11.42
C VAL A 62 6.50 12.57 12.10
N PHE A 63 6.81 11.33 11.75
CA PHE A 63 8.07 10.67 12.08
C PHE A 63 8.99 10.67 10.86
N LEU A 64 10.23 11.14 11.01
CA LEU A 64 11.23 11.16 9.95
C LEU A 64 12.10 9.91 10.04
N VAL A 65 12.29 9.24 8.90
CA VAL A 65 13.08 8.01 8.73
C VAL A 65 13.90 8.09 7.45
N ASN A 66 14.78 7.11 7.20
CA ASN A 66 15.76 7.18 6.12
C ASN A 66 15.32 6.46 4.84
N SER A 67 14.28 5.64 4.89
CA SER A 67 13.77 4.91 3.72
C SER A 67 12.28 4.61 3.81
N GLY A 68 11.67 4.28 2.67
CA GLY A 68 10.28 3.80 2.64
C GLY A 68 10.08 2.49 3.41
N SER A 69 11.08 1.60 3.43
CA SER A 69 11.02 0.37 4.22
C SER A 69 11.06 0.65 5.73
N GLU A 70 11.86 1.61 6.19
CA GLU A 70 11.82 2.07 7.60
C GLU A 70 10.47 2.72 7.95
N ALA A 71 9.88 3.47 7.00
CA ALA A 71 8.60 4.13 7.19
C ALA A 71 7.47 3.10 7.37
N ASN A 72 7.39 2.12 6.47
CA ASN A 72 6.40 1.06 6.55
C ASN A 72 6.64 0.14 7.75
N ASP A 73 7.88 -0.16 8.11
CA ASP A 73 8.18 -0.93 9.32
C ASP A 73 7.71 -0.19 10.59
N LEU A 74 7.93 1.13 10.67
CA LEU A 74 7.40 1.97 11.73
C LEU A 74 5.86 1.99 11.72
N ALA A 75 5.22 2.13 10.57
CA ALA A 75 3.77 2.12 10.44
C ALA A 75 3.16 0.80 10.94
N LEU A 76 3.75 -0.34 10.57
CA LEU A 76 3.34 -1.65 11.07
C LEU A 76 3.51 -1.77 12.58
N ARG A 77 4.60 -1.23 13.15
CA ARG A 77 4.81 -1.21 14.61
C ARG A 77 3.78 -0.34 15.33
N LEU A 78 3.46 0.84 14.80
CA LEU A 78 2.42 1.72 15.36
C LEU A 78 1.04 1.04 15.28
N ALA A 79 0.71 0.41 14.16
CA ALA A 79 -0.54 -0.33 14.00
C ALA A 79 -0.66 -1.48 15.00
N ARG A 80 0.40 -2.29 15.16
CA ARG A 80 0.46 -3.39 16.13
C ARG A 80 0.33 -2.88 17.57
N ALA A 81 1.00 -1.78 17.90
CA ALA A 81 0.92 -1.17 19.22
C ALA A 81 -0.47 -0.59 19.53
N TYR A 82 -1.15 -0.03 18.54
CA TYR A 82 -2.50 0.51 18.71
C TYR A 82 -3.56 -0.59 18.82
N THR A 83 -3.58 -1.52 17.87
CA THR A 83 -4.61 -2.57 17.77
C THR A 83 -4.36 -3.76 18.68
N GLN A 84 -3.12 -3.93 19.16
CA GLN A 84 -2.65 -5.13 19.84
C GLN A 84 -2.77 -6.39 18.96
N SER A 85 -2.69 -6.23 17.64
CA SER A 85 -2.80 -7.32 16.67
C SER A 85 -1.68 -7.30 15.64
N LYS A 86 -1.25 -8.51 15.25
CA LYS A 86 -0.33 -8.73 14.12
C LYS A 86 -1.05 -9.02 12.82
N ASN A 87 -2.38 -9.13 12.82
CA ASN A 87 -3.15 -9.55 11.67
C ASN A 87 -3.18 -8.46 10.60
N MET A 88 -2.60 -8.72 9.43
CA MET A 88 -2.48 -7.76 8.35
C MET A 88 -3.30 -8.22 7.14
N ILE A 89 -3.92 -7.28 6.45
CA ILE A 89 -4.53 -7.50 5.14
C ILE A 89 -3.62 -6.81 4.12
N VAL A 90 -3.28 -7.50 3.04
CA VAL A 90 -2.35 -7.02 2.01
C VAL A 90 -2.86 -7.32 0.62
N VAL A 91 -2.58 -6.44 -0.32
CA VAL A 91 -2.94 -6.65 -1.74
C VAL A 91 -1.90 -7.56 -2.41
N ASP A 92 -2.35 -8.49 -3.23
CA ASP A 92 -1.47 -9.32 -4.04
C ASP A 92 -0.61 -8.47 -4.99
N ARG A 93 0.64 -8.89 -5.19
CA ARG A 93 1.69 -8.13 -5.91
C ARG A 93 2.05 -6.77 -5.28
N ALA A 94 1.62 -6.47 -4.06
CA ALA A 94 2.06 -5.27 -3.35
C ALA A 94 3.54 -5.36 -2.95
N TYR A 95 4.19 -4.20 -2.86
CA TYR A 95 5.56 -4.04 -2.41
C TYR A 95 5.66 -2.90 -1.39
N HIS A 96 5.98 -3.23 -0.14
CA HIS A 96 6.08 -2.29 0.97
C HIS A 96 7.49 -2.20 1.55
N GLY A 97 8.47 -2.93 1.00
CA GLY A 97 9.87 -2.79 1.39
C GLY A 97 10.67 -4.08 1.41
N HIS A 98 11.82 -4.01 2.08
CA HIS A 98 12.79 -5.10 2.19
C HIS A 98 13.31 -5.32 3.62
N THR A 99 12.77 -4.63 4.62
CA THR A 99 13.02 -4.98 6.03
C THR A 99 12.28 -6.26 6.38
N LEU A 100 12.71 -6.98 7.42
CA LEU A 100 12.04 -8.22 7.84
C LEU A 100 10.52 -8.03 8.05
N GLY A 101 10.11 -6.93 8.71
CA GLY A 101 8.69 -6.64 8.92
C GLY A 101 7.93 -6.29 7.63
N THR A 102 8.57 -5.63 6.66
CA THR A 102 7.92 -5.26 5.39
C THR A 102 7.92 -6.39 4.37
N LEU A 103 8.83 -7.36 4.47
CA LEU A 103 8.80 -8.57 3.65
C LEU A 103 7.51 -9.36 3.86
N GLU A 104 7.04 -9.53 5.10
CA GLU A 104 5.79 -10.24 5.42
C GLU A 104 4.57 -9.64 4.69
N VAL A 105 4.57 -8.34 4.46
CA VAL A 105 3.49 -7.62 3.79
C VAL A 105 3.79 -7.27 2.33
N SER A 106 4.84 -7.83 1.73
CA SER A 106 5.22 -7.57 0.33
C SER A 106 5.09 -8.81 -0.55
N PRO A 107 3.86 -9.26 -0.91
CA PRO A 107 3.65 -10.44 -1.75
C PRO A 107 4.46 -10.44 -3.05
N TYR A 108 4.79 -9.27 -3.62
CA TYR A 108 5.63 -9.19 -4.83
C TYR A 108 7.00 -9.90 -4.69
N LYS A 109 7.55 -9.97 -3.48
CA LYS A 109 8.85 -10.62 -3.22
C LYS A 109 8.75 -12.15 -3.13
N PHE A 110 7.54 -12.69 -3.02
CA PHE A 110 7.30 -14.11 -2.97
C PHE A 110 6.72 -14.55 -4.30
N ASP A 111 7.50 -15.31 -5.07
CA ASP A 111 7.03 -15.95 -6.29
C ASP A 111 6.25 -17.20 -5.90
N CYS A 112 5.06 -16.99 -5.35
CA CYS A 112 4.14 -18.06 -5.07
C CYS A 112 3.09 -18.05 -6.17
N SER A 113 2.99 -19.17 -6.88
CA SER A 113 1.77 -19.73 -7.47
C SER A 113 0.63 -19.91 -6.44
N GLY A 114 0.63 -19.12 -5.36
CA GLY A 114 -0.25 -19.20 -4.21
C GLY A 114 -1.61 -18.64 -4.57
N GLU A 115 -2.55 -19.56 -4.71
CA GLU A 115 -3.97 -19.30 -4.87
C GLU A 115 -4.43 -18.18 -3.93
N PHE A 116 -5.19 -17.23 -4.46
CA PHE A 116 -5.91 -16.26 -3.62
C PHE A 116 -6.79 -17.02 -2.62
N GLN A 117 -6.93 -16.50 -1.40
CA GLN A 117 -7.91 -17.05 -0.47
C GLN A 117 -9.31 -16.66 -0.96
N LEU A 118 -9.90 -17.55 -1.75
CA LEU A 118 -11.26 -17.44 -2.29
C LEU A 118 -12.28 -17.73 -1.18
N THR A 119 -13.47 -17.15 -1.28
CA THR A 119 -14.61 -17.54 -0.44
C THR A 119 -15.06 -18.98 -0.73
N GLN A 120 -15.90 -19.59 0.12
CA GLN A 120 -16.52 -20.89 -0.21
C GLN A 120 -17.34 -20.84 -1.51
N GLN A 121 -18.08 -19.74 -1.74
CA GLN A 121 -18.85 -19.54 -2.98
C GLN A 121 -17.94 -19.36 -4.21
N GLN A 122 -16.82 -18.64 -4.07
CA GLN A 122 -15.86 -18.44 -5.16
C GLN A 122 -15.03 -19.71 -5.44
N ARG A 123 -14.77 -20.55 -4.43
CA ARG A 123 -14.23 -21.91 -4.64
C ARG A 123 -15.20 -22.75 -5.46
N GLN A 124 -16.47 -22.79 -5.08
CA GLN A 124 -17.51 -23.51 -5.83
C GLN A 124 -17.64 -23.02 -7.28
N GLN A 125 -17.51 -21.72 -7.53
CA GLN A 125 -17.51 -21.15 -8.89
C GLN A 125 -16.23 -21.47 -9.69
N LYS A 126 -15.06 -21.43 -9.06
CA LYS A 126 -13.77 -21.82 -9.68
C LYS A 126 -13.78 -23.29 -10.08
N ASP A 127 -14.27 -24.17 -9.21
CA ASP A 127 -14.36 -25.61 -9.47
C ASP A 127 -15.33 -25.92 -10.63
N HIS A 128 -16.37 -25.10 -10.82
CA HIS A 128 -17.29 -25.24 -11.94
C HIS A 128 -16.70 -24.77 -13.28
N LEU A 129 -15.78 -23.80 -13.26
CA LEU A 129 -15.09 -23.26 -14.44
C LEU A 129 -13.90 -24.14 -14.90
N LEU A 130 -13.20 -24.80 -13.97
CA LEU A 130 -12.05 -25.66 -14.27
C LEU A 130 -12.42 -27.05 -14.78
N ASN A 131 -13.70 -27.44 -14.72
CA ASN A 131 -14.16 -28.76 -15.14
C ASN A 131 -14.31 -28.92 -16.66
N ASN A 132 -13.95 -27.91 -17.47
CA ASN A 132 -14.13 -27.92 -18.92
C ASN A 132 -12.85 -27.83 -19.76
N ASP A 133 -11.67 -27.64 -19.15
CA ASP A 133 -10.42 -27.57 -19.92
C ASP A 133 -9.41 -28.60 -19.40
N HIS A 134 -9.23 -29.67 -20.16
CA HIS A 134 -8.07 -30.55 -20.07
C HIS A 134 -6.82 -29.76 -20.50
N VAL A 135 -6.16 -29.13 -19.54
CA VAL A 135 -4.78 -28.66 -19.70
C VAL A 135 -3.90 -29.39 -18.70
N ASP A 136 -3.05 -30.26 -19.23
CA ASP A 136 -2.02 -30.97 -18.49
C ASP A 136 -1.17 -29.96 -17.70
N ALA A 137 -1.33 -29.99 -16.38
CA ALA A 137 -0.48 -29.26 -15.47
C ALA A 137 0.93 -29.87 -15.54
N MET A 138 1.85 -29.16 -16.18
CA MET A 138 3.27 -29.48 -16.09
C MET A 138 3.69 -29.46 -14.63
N ALA A 139 4.19 -30.61 -14.16
CA ALA A 139 4.76 -30.78 -12.85
C ALA A 139 5.94 -29.82 -12.67
N ALA A 140 5.73 -28.76 -11.88
CA ALA A 140 6.80 -27.89 -11.44
C ALA A 140 7.66 -28.64 -10.41
N ASP A 141 8.96 -28.62 -10.68
CA ASP A 141 10.04 -29.25 -9.94
C ASP A 141 10.00 -28.87 -8.44
N LYS A 142 10.09 -29.89 -7.58
CA LYS A 142 10.12 -29.75 -6.12
C LYS A 142 11.59 -29.64 -5.72
N ASN A 143 12.14 -28.43 -5.71
CA ASN A 143 13.25 -27.97 -4.85
C ASN A 143 13.68 -26.56 -5.29
N ASP A 144 13.36 -25.52 -4.51
CA ASP A 144 14.32 -24.42 -4.22
C ASP A 144 13.80 -23.50 -3.09
N ASP A 145 14.74 -22.98 -2.33
CA ASP A 145 14.69 -22.54 -0.93
C ASP A 145 14.02 -21.14 -0.69
N MET A 146 12.96 -20.78 -1.43
CA MET A 146 12.39 -19.40 -1.41
C MET A 146 10.83 -19.31 -1.43
N GLN A 147 10.10 -20.36 -1.07
CA GLN A 147 8.62 -20.35 -0.98
C GLN A 147 8.10 -19.86 0.39
N GLN A 148 8.53 -18.68 0.86
CA GLN A 148 7.96 -18.11 2.10
C GLN A 148 6.61 -17.45 1.79
N THR A 149 5.51 -18.17 1.99
CA THR A 149 4.21 -17.50 2.09
C THR A 149 4.20 -16.61 3.33
N PRO A 150 3.57 -15.41 3.28
CA PRO A 150 3.33 -14.63 4.48
C PRO A 150 2.73 -15.51 5.59
N GLY A 151 3.16 -15.32 6.83
CA GLY A 151 2.68 -16.11 7.97
C GLY A 151 1.15 -16.09 8.12
N PRO A 152 0.55 -16.99 8.93
CA PRO A 152 -0.91 -17.14 9.04
C PRO A 152 -1.66 -15.88 9.49
N HIS A 153 -0.93 -14.89 10.02
CA HIS A 153 -1.40 -13.56 10.39
C HIS A 153 -1.50 -12.58 9.22
N VAL A 154 -1.15 -12.96 7.99
CA VAL A 154 -1.27 -12.08 6.81
C VAL A 154 -2.30 -12.64 5.83
N TRP A 155 -3.36 -11.87 5.61
CA TRP A 155 -4.42 -12.18 4.66
C TRP A 155 -4.18 -11.47 3.33
N LYS A 156 -3.99 -12.24 2.26
CA LYS A 156 -3.74 -11.70 0.92
C LYS A 156 -5.06 -11.56 0.15
N VAL A 157 -5.35 -10.37 -0.36
CA VAL A 157 -6.52 -10.09 -1.22
C VAL A 157 -6.10 -9.83 -2.67
N PRO A 158 -6.97 -10.07 -3.67
CA PRO A 158 -6.63 -9.82 -5.07
C PRO A 158 -6.27 -8.36 -5.35
N CYS A 159 -5.33 -8.14 -6.28
CA CYS A 159 -5.04 -6.81 -6.82
C CYS A 159 -6.28 -6.25 -7.56
N PRO A 160 -6.69 -4.99 -7.29
CA PRO A 160 -7.89 -4.39 -7.88
C PRO A 160 -7.67 -3.93 -9.34
N ASP A 161 -7.21 -4.85 -10.18
CA ASP A 161 -6.89 -4.67 -11.59
C ASP A 161 -8.15 -4.82 -12.45
N THR A 162 -8.78 -3.71 -12.82
CA THR A 162 -10.00 -3.72 -13.65
C THR A 162 -9.78 -4.11 -15.11
N TYR A 163 -8.52 -4.29 -15.54
CA TYR A 163 -8.19 -4.67 -16.91
C TYR A 163 -7.96 -6.18 -17.04
N ARG A 164 -7.05 -6.75 -16.25
CA ARG A 164 -6.68 -8.19 -16.27
C ARG A 164 -7.29 -9.00 -15.13
N GLY A 165 -7.78 -8.35 -14.08
CA GLY A 165 -8.35 -9.04 -12.93
C GLY A 165 -9.78 -9.53 -13.15
N PRO A 166 -10.31 -10.27 -12.17
CA PRO A 166 -11.62 -10.93 -12.28
C PRO A 166 -12.81 -9.97 -12.31
N HIS A 167 -12.68 -8.78 -11.72
CA HIS A 167 -13.80 -7.84 -11.58
C HIS A 167 -13.61 -6.60 -12.44
N LYS A 168 -14.59 -6.33 -13.30
CA LYS A 168 -14.56 -5.24 -14.29
C LYS A 168 -15.87 -4.45 -14.24
N GLY A 169 -15.87 -3.26 -14.83
CA GLY A 169 -17.07 -2.43 -14.92
C GLY A 169 -17.41 -1.67 -13.64
N GLN A 170 -18.66 -1.22 -13.52
CA GLN A 170 -19.09 -0.24 -12.51
C GLN A 170 -19.04 -0.79 -11.07
N ASP A 171 -19.26 -2.10 -10.88
CA ASP A 171 -19.26 -2.73 -9.56
C ASP A 171 -17.89 -3.23 -9.11
N ALA A 172 -16.84 -3.08 -9.94
CA ALA A 172 -15.51 -3.61 -9.65
C ALA A 172 -14.98 -3.18 -8.29
N ALA A 173 -15.20 -1.92 -7.89
CA ALA A 173 -14.77 -1.42 -6.59
C ALA A 173 -15.38 -2.17 -5.41
N LYS A 174 -16.69 -2.45 -5.46
CA LYS A 174 -17.39 -3.19 -4.40
C LYS A 174 -16.94 -4.64 -4.37
N LEU A 175 -16.82 -5.27 -5.54
CA LEU A 175 -16.39 -6.66 -5.66
C LEU A 175 -14.94 -6.88 -5.20
N TYR A 176 -14.04 -5.93 -5.46
CA TYR A 176 -12.68 -6.01 -4.91
C TYR A 176 -12.64 -5.70 -3.41
N ALA A 177 -13.42 -4.73 -2.94
CA ALA A 177 -13.46 -4.39 -1.52
C ALA A 177 -14.08 -5.51 -0.67
N SER A 178 -14.96 -6.35 -1.24
CA SER A 178 -15.55 -7.47 -0.51
C SER A 178 -14.53 -8.50 -0.04
N TYR A 179 -13.38 -8.64 -0.71
CA TYR A 179 -12.29 -9.50 -0.21
C TYR A 179 -11.66 -8.96 1.08
N VAL A 180 -11.57 -7.64 1.22
CA VAL A 180 -11.06 -6.99 2.44
C VAL A 180 -12.10 -7.12 3.56
N GLN A 181 -13.38 -6.89 3.26
CA GLN A 181 -14.49 -7.08 4.20
C GLN A 181 -14.54 -8.52 4.71
N GLU A 182 -14.38 -9.50 3.82
CA GLU A 182 -14.33 -10.91 4.21
C GLU A 182 -13.13 -11.21 5.10
N ALA A 183 -11.94 -10.68 4.79
CA ALA A 183 -10.77 -10.84 5.64
C ALA A 183 -11.03 -10.29 7.06
N CYS A 184 -11.64 -9.10 7.16
CA CYS A 184 -12.07 -8.52 8.43
C CYS A 184 -13.07 -9.43 9.17
N ARG A 185 -14.07 -9.96 8.46
CA ARG A 185 -15.07 -10.89 9.01
C ARG A 185 -14.43 -12.17 9.55
N VAL A 186 -13.55 -12.80 8.76
CA VAL A 186 -12.87 -14.04 9.17
C VAL A 186 -12.00 -13.81 10.41
N TYR A 187 -11.25 -12.71 10.47
CA TYR A 187 -10.48 -12.39 11.68
C TYR A 187 -11.39 -12.22 12.89
N THR A 188 -12.45 -11.43 12.77
CA THR A 188 -13.27 -11.03 13.92
C THR A 188 -14.29 -12.09 14.35
N GLU A 189 -15.00 -12.71 13.41
CA GLU A 189 -16.11 -13.62 13.70
C GLU A 189 -15.67 -15.09 13.78
N GLU A 190 -14.79 -15.54 12.87
CA GLU A 190 -14.40 -16.95 12.80
C GLU A 190 -13.19 -17.27 13.67
N ARG A 191 -12.19 -16.39 13.67
CA ARG A 191 -10.96 -16.57 14.46
C ARG A 191 -11.04 -15.94 15.85
N ASN A 192 -12.01 -15.06 16.08
CA ASN A 192 -12.12 -14.27 17.31
C ASN A 192 -10.82 -13.49 17.61
N GLU A 193 -10.21 -12.95 16.56
CA GLU A 193 -8.98 -12.19 16.57
C GLU A 193 -9.24 -10.73 16.16
N LYS A 194 -8.32 -9.83 16.52
CA LYS A 194 -8.40 -8.42 16.12
C LYS A 194 -7.76 -8.22 14.75
N VAL A 195 -8.31 -7.32 13.93
CA VAL A 195 -7.62 -6.84 12.72
C VAL A 195 -6.54 -5.86 13.14
N GLY A 196 -5.32 -6.04 12.63
CA GLY A 196 -4.18 -5.14 12.87
C GLY A 196 -4.19 -3.96 11.91
N ALA A 197 -3.94 -4.22 10.62
CA ALA A 197 -4.00 -3.18 9.61
C ALA A 197 -4.32 -3.70 8.21
N PHE A 198 -4.82 -2.81 7.37
CA PHE A 198 -4.77 -2.95 5.92
C PHE A 198 -3.76 -1.94 5.38
N ILE A 199 -2.69 -2.44 4.76
CA ILE A 199 -1.65 -1.61 4.11
C ILE A 199 -1.79 -1.74 2.60
N VAL A 200 -1.80 -0.59 1.91
CA VAL A 200 -2.01 -0.55 0.46
C VAL A 200 -1.38 0.69 -0.17
N GLU A 201 -0.79 0.51 -1.35
CA GLU A 201 -0.30 1.61 -2.18
C GLU A 201 -1.49 2.42 -2.76
N GLY A 202 -1.41 3.75 -2.78
CA GLY A 202 -2.48 4.59 -3.38
C GLY A 202 -2.68 4.34 -4.89
N GLY A 203 -1.62 3.89 -5.57
CA GLY A 203 -1.65 3.22 -6.86
C GLY A 203 -0.56 2.16 -6.89
N MET A 204 -0.90 0.91 -7.22
CA MET A 204 0.03 -0.20 -7.08
C MET A 204 1.11 -0.14 -8.17
N SER A 205 2.28 0.40 -7.80
CA SER A 205 3.34 0.73 -8.76
C SER A 205 4.03 -0.53 -9.25
N VAL A 206 4.54 -1.35 -8.32
CA VAL A 206 5.31 -2.56 -8.64
C VAL A 206 4.41 -3.64 -9.28
N ALA A 207 3.12 -3.64 -8.94
CA ALA A 207 2.13 -4.53 -9.56
C ALA A 207 1.84 -4.22 -11.05
N GLY A 208 2.40 -3.12 -11.59
CA GLY A 208 2.24 -2.73 -12.99
C GLY A 208 1.52 -1.40 -13.20
N VAL A 209 1.67 -0.45 -12.27
CA VAL A 209 1.02 0.88 -12.30
C VAL A 209 -0.50 0.75 -12.38
N ILE A 210 -1.08 0.07 -11.38
CA ILE A 210 -2.52 -0.20 -11.30
C ILE A 210 -3.17 0.85 -10.42
N LEU A 211 -4.08 1.65 -10.99
CA LEU A 211 -4.94 2.52 -10.22
C LEU A 211 -6.19 1.75 -9.78
N PRO A 212 -6.52 1.72 -8.47
CA PRO A 212 -7.72 1.05 -8.01
C PRO A 212 -8.98 1.74 -8.57
N PRO A 213 -10.08 1.00 -8.78
CA PRO A 213 -11.33 1.58 -9.24
C PRO A 213 -11.88 2.61 -8.23
N PRO A 214 -12.70 3.59 -8.68
CA PRO A 214 -13.26 4.61 -7.81
C PRO A 214 -13.94 4.01 -6.57
N ALA A 215 -13.77 4.66 -5.41
CA ALA A 215 -14.29 4.26 -4.11
C ALA A 215 -13.69 2.98 -3.46
N TYR A 216 -12.88 2.18 -4.15
CA TYR A 216 -12.27 0.96 -3.57
C TYR A 216 -11.53 1.25 -2.26
N LEU A 217 -10.58 2.19 -2.25
CA LEU A 217 -9.78 2.53 -1.07
C LEU A 217 -10.67 3.01 0.10
N LYS A 218 -11.74 3.75 -0.21
CA LYS A 218 -12.70 4.22 0.80
C LYS A 218 -13.47 3.07 1.43
N ILE A 219 -14.04 2.18 0.63
CA ILE A 219 -14.78 1.02 1.13
C ILE A 219 -13.86 0.14 2.00
N CYS A 220 -12.62 -0.10 1.56
CA CYS A 220 -11.65 -0.88 2.33
C CYS A 220 -11.26 -0.21 3.65
N ALA A 221 -10.98 1.10 3.62
CA ALA A 221 -10.60 1.84 4.82
C ALA A 221 -11.74 1.87 5.86
N ASP A 222 -12.98 2.07 5.41
CA ASP A 222 -14.16 2.06 6.28
C ASP A 222 -14.35 0.66 6.89
N ALA A 223 -14.30 -0.41 6.08
CA ALA A 223 -14.43 -1.79 6.57
C ALA A 223 -13.36 -2.17 7.61
N VAL A 224 -12.11 -1.76 7.39
CA VAL A 224 -10.99 -2.06 8.31
C VAL A 224 -11.15 -1.30 9.62
N ARG A 225 -11.59 -0.04 9.57
CA ARG A 225 -11.88 0.77 10.77
C ARG A 225 -13.04 0.20 11.57
N ASP A 226 -14.11 -0.22 10.90
CA ASP A 226 -15.27 -0.84 11.54
C ASP A 226 -14.90 -2.15 12.24
N ALA A 227 -13.91 -2.89 11.70
CA ALA A 227 -13.36 -4.10 12.32
C ALA A 227 -12.32 -3.81 13.44
N GLY A 228 -12.11 -2.54 13.81
CA GLY A 228 -11.15 -2.13 14.85
C GLY A 228 -9.68 -2.10 14.41
N GLY A 229 -9.40 -2.27 13.12
CA GLY A 229 -8.07 -2.16 12.53
C GLY A 229 -7.71 -0.74 12.08
N VAL A 230 -6.49 -0.58 11.54
CA VAL A 230 -6.04 0.70 10.96
C VAL A 230 -5.78 0.61 9.46
N TYR A 231 -6.06 1.69 8.74
CA TYR A 231 -5.72 1.84 7.33
C TYR A 231 -4.36 2.55 7.18
N ILE A 232 -3.44 1.93 6.46
CA ILE A 232 -2.12 2.48 6.15
C ILE A 232 -2.04 2.75 4.64
N ALA A 233 -2.01 4.03 4.27
CA ALA A 233 -1.74 4.45 2.90
C ALA A 233 -0.23 4.49 2.65
N ASP A 234 0.27 3.55 1.84
CA ASP A 234 1.64 3.60 1.34
C ASP A 234 1.74 4.57 0.16
N GLU A 235 2.32 5.74 0.42
CA GLU A 235 2.51 6.81 -0.56
C GLU A 235 3.98 6.96 -0.98
N VAL A 236 4.84 5.95 -0.72
CA VAL A 236 6.29 6.03 -0.98
C VAL A 236 6.59 6.36 -2.44
N GLN A 237 5.81 5.82 -3.39
CA GLN A 237 5.99 6.05 -4.83
C GLN A 237 4.98 7.06 -5.41
N THR A 238 3.81 7.18 -4.78
CA THR A 238 2.64 7.86 -5.34
C THR A 238 2.33 9.22 -4.69
N GLY A 239 3.03 9.57 -3.61
CA GLY A 239 2.91 10.88 -2.97
C GLY A 239 3.57 12.02 -3.75
N PHE A 240 3.61 13.18 -3.10
CA PHE A 240 4.25 14.41 -3.60
C PHE A 240 3.79 14.85 -5.00
N GLY A 241 2.52 14.66 -5.35
CA GLY A 241 1.97 15.18 -6.61
C GLY A 241 2.17 14.27 -7.82
N ARG A 242 2.57 13.00 -7.64
CA ARG A 242 2.83 12.07 -8.76
C ARG A 242 1.66 11.95 -9.74
N LEU A 243 0.43 11.95 -9.23
CA LEU A 243 -0.79 11.83 -10.05
C LEU A 243 -1.28 13.17 -10.62
N GLY A 244 -0.57 14.27 -10.36
CA GLY A 244 -0.82 15.60 -10.90
C GLY A 244 -1.95 16.36 -10.19
N SER A 245 -3.17 15.82 -10.18
CA SER A 245 -4.38 16.50 -9.68
C SER A 245 -4.50 16.56 -8.15
N CYS A 246 -3.66 15.81 -7.43
CA CYS A 246 -3.65 15.74 -5.97
C CYS A 246 -2.22 15.57 -5.45
N PHE A 247 -1.98 15.95 -4.19
CA PHE A 247 -0.65 15.82 -3.58
C PHE A 247 -0.38 14.38 -3.09
N TRP A 248 -1.39 13.71 -2.55
CA TRP A 248 -1.33 12.31 -2.13
C TRP A 248 -2.27 11.45 -2.99
N ALA A 249 -1.87 10.24 -3.38
CA ALA A 249 -2.68 9.41 -4.27
C ALA A 249 -3.98 8.91 -3.62
N PHE A 250 -4.03 8.75 -2.31
CA PHE A 250 -5.28 8.43 -1.60
C PHE A 250 -6.34 9.54 -1.70
N GLN A 251 -5.95 10.76 -2.12
CA GLN A 251 -6.86 11.87 -2.42
C GLN A 251 -7.31 11.89 -3.90
N TYR A 252 -6.75 11.03 -4.75
CA TYR A 252 -6.99 11.03 -6.17
C TYR A 252 -8.46 10.80 -6.49
N LYS A 253 -9.03 11.73 -7.26
CA LYS A 253 -10.38 11.61 -7.80
C LYS A 253 -10.26 11.20 -9.26
N HIS A 254 -10.84 10.06 -9.62
CA HIS A 254 -10.94 9.65 -11.02
C HIS A 254 -11.66 10.72 -11.85
N CYS A 255 -11.27 10.87 -13.12
CA CYS A 255 -11.69 11.96 -14.02
C CYS A 255 -13.22 12.12 -14.20
N ASN A 256 -14.03 11.18 -13.73
CA ASN A 256 -15.49 11.23 -13.79
C ASN A 256 -16.16 11.78 -12.51
N GLY A 257 -15.40 12.34 -11.56
CA GLY A 257 -15.95 13.00 -10.36
C GLY A 257 -16.54 12.05 -9.29
N THR A 258 -16.58 10.74 -9.54
CA THR A 258 -17.20 9.72 -8.65
C THR A 258 -16.25 9.11 -7.62
N GLY A 259 -15.04 9.65 -7.45
CA GLY A 259 -14.10 9.24 -6.40
C GLY A 259 -14.36 10.00 -5.10
N GLY A 260 -14.99 9.36 -4.12
CA GLY A 260 -15.00 9.87 -2.75
C GLY A 260 -13.56 9.90 -2.22
N ASN A 261 -13.11 11.06 -1.71
CA ASN A 261 -11.82 11.16 -1.04
C ASN A 261 -12.00 10.70 0.41
N LEU A 262 -11.07 9.85 0.87
CA LEU A 262 -11.08 9.22 2.20
C LEU A 262 -11.35 10.18 3.37
N TYR A 263 -11.04 11.46 3.22
CA TYR A 263 -11.06 12.46 4.29
C TYR A 263 -11.86 13.73 3.95
N THR A 264 -12.44 13.88 2.75
CA THR A 264 -13.20 15.12 2.40
C THR A 264 -14.70 15.07 2.72
N ASP A 265 -15.23 13.94 3.16
CA ASP A 265 -16.66 13.81 3.49
C ASP A 265 -16.98 14.18 4.96
N GLN A 266 -16.03 14.75 5.71
CA GLN A 266 -16.21 15.19 7.09
C GLN A 266 -16.01 16.70 7.30
N LYS A 267 -16.71 17.51 6.52
CA LYS A 267 -17.08 18.86 6.97
C LYS A 267 -18.60 18.97 7.05
N LYS A 268 -19.12 18.72 8.26
CA LYS A 268 -20.37 19.30 8.75
C LYS A 268 -20.02 20.15 9.96
#